data_AF-A0A6C0LGT3-F1
#
_entry.id   AF-A0A6C0LGT3-F1
#
_cell.length_a   1.000
_cell.length_b   1.000
_cell.length_c   1.000
_cell.angle_alpha   90.00
_cell.angle_beta   90.00
_cell.angle_gamma   90.00
#
_symmetry.space_group_name_H-M   'P 1'
#
loop_
_entity.id
_entity.type
_entity.pdbx_description
1 polymer ?
#
loop_
_entity_poly.entity_id
_entity_poly.type
_entity_poly.pdbx_seq_one_letter_code
_entity_poly.pdbx_strand_id
1 'polypeptide(L)'
;MSEFETKDYKPNDRELRLFEQEKLDLYKGTFVVCIVYGLSAFLLLVIILFTEWGKEFIYDKFAPAVITYILGSLIIIIYLLNAIFSIRPRKIGTDMDSDANITCPDYWKLERITDIKHKDAIIANNGITTTNKKGDIIPSINKTENTNLQYRCVYDENVYGNKKDFLKMKMAITPEGSEYMAGFKKLATARTYGPNSQVLPDYIVRNTKKDDYNKATYNDLVKYAKLTGVYGKVNASSTTGVPDYTSNNKLDSTTDEYTLKIANNFVGSGGTPSLNTITDKYKVDAPLMCNVVYPQVLGLLDASTKEKNEVSCEYAKQCGVSWSSLKCK
;
A
#
# COMPACT_ATOMS: atom_id res chain seq x y z
N MET A 1 21.07 -22.42 -25.59
CA MET A 1 21.38 -21.62 -24.38
C MET A 1 21.38 -20.17 -24.84
N SER A 2 20.19 -19.59 -24.90
CA SER A 2 19.93 -18.30 -25.53
C SER A 2 20.32 -17.16 -24.59
N GLU A 3 21.03 -16.18 -25.15
CA GLU A 3 21.34 -14.89 -24.57
C GLU A 3 20.09 -14.27 -23.90
N PHE A 4 20.08 -14.28 -22.57
CA PHE A 4 19.42 -13.21 -21.84
C PHE A 4 20.44 -12.07 -21.77
N GLU A 5 20.36 -11.14 -22.73
CA GLU A 5 20.93 -9.80 -22.56
C GLU A 5 20.36 -9.24 -21.26
N THR A 6 21.19 -9.22 -20.21
CA THR A 6 20.90 -8.48 -18.99
C THR A 6 20.93 -7.01 -19.37
N LYS A 7 19.77 -6.44 -19.70
CA LYS A 7 19.60 -4.98 -19.73
C LYS A 7 20.13 -4.44 -18.40
N ASP A 8 21.24 -3.71 -18.47
CA ASP A 8 21.84 -3.07 -17.30
C ASP A 8 20.77 -2.26 -16.57
N TYR A 9 20.51 -2.66 -15.33
CA TYR A 9 19.51 -1.99 -14.51
C TYR A 9 20.00 -0.58 -14.17
N LYS A 10 19.31 0.42 -14.74
CA LYS A 10 19.53 1.84 -14.43
C LYS A 10 18.48 2.30 -13.40
N PRO A 11 18.87 2.59 -12.14
CA PRO A 11 17.95 3.01 -11.09
C PRO A 11 17.22 4.32 -11.45
N ASN A 12 15.97 4.46 -11.00
CA ASN A 12 15.25 5.75 -11.06
C ASN A 12 15.82 6.73 -10.02
N ASP A 13 15.63 8.05 -10.19
CA ASP A 13 16.16 9.10 -9.30
C ASP A 13 15.80 8.87 -7.83
N ARG A 14 14.59 8.36 -7.55
CA ARG A 14 14.15 8.02 -6.19
C ARG A 14 14.86 6.77 -5.65
N GLU A 15 15.05 5.75 -6.49
CA GLU A 15 15.77 4.53 -6.09
C GLU A 15 17.23 4.85 -5.79
N LEU A 16 17.83 5.74 -6.60
CA LEU A 16 19.19 6.24 -6.38
C LEU A 16 19.28 6.99 -5.05
N ARG A 17 18.35 7.92 -4.76
CA ARG A 17 18.32 8.66 -3.49
C ARG A 17 18.11 7.74 -2.28
N LEU A 18 17.22 6.75 -2.38
CA LEU A 18 16.97 5.80 -1.30
C LEU A 18 18.17 4.87 -1.08
N PHE A 19 18.84 4.47 -2.16
CA PHE A 19 20.08 3.71 -2.09
C PHE A 19 21.22 4.53 -1.48
N GLU A 20 21.37 5.79 -1.88
CA GLU A 20 22.33 6.73 -1.29
C GLU A 20 22.04 6.95 0.19
N GLN A 21 20.77 7.07 0.58
CA GLN A 21 20.36 7.23 1.97
C GLN A 21 20.67 5.96 2.79
N GLU A 22 20.32 4.78 2.31
CA GLU A 22 20.68 3.50 2.96
C GLU A 22 22.19 3.36 3.11
N LYS A 23 22.95 3.65 2.05
CA LYS A 23 24.42 3.62 2.08
C LYS A 23 24.99 4.63 3.08
N LEU A 24 24.41 5.83 3.16
CA LEU A 24 24.80 6.86 4.13
C LEU A 24 24.49 6.43 5.57
N ASP A 25 23.35 5.80 5.83
CA ASP A 25 22.99 5.36 7.17
C ASP A 25 23.84 4.17 7.64
N LEU A 26 24.15 3.23 6.74
CA LEU A 26 25.16 2.19 7.01
C LEU A 26 26.56 2.79 7.21
N TYR A 27 26.94 3.80 6.42
CA TYR A 27 28.22 4.50 6.59
C TYR A 27 28.30 5.21 7.94
N LYS A 28 27.23 5.90 8.37
CA LYS A 28 27.14 6.51 9.72
C LYS A 28 27.27 5.45 10.80
N GLY A 29 26.62 4.30 10.66
CA GLY A 29 26.74 3.19 11.61
C GLY A 29 28.18 2.73 11.78
N THR A 30 28.87 2.45 10.68
CA THR A 30 30.29 2.04 10.70
C THR A 30 31.20 3.14 11.24
N PHE A 31 30.94 4.41 10.90
CA PHE A 31 31.69 5.55 11.43
C PHE A 31 31.59 5.68 12.95
N VAL A 32 30.37 5.53 13.51
CA VAL A 32 30.14 5.56 14.96
C VAL A 32 30.89 4.43 15.65
N VAL A 33 30.83 3.22 15.09
CA VAL A 33 31.54 2.04 15.62
C VAL A 33 33.06 2.30 15.63
N CYS A 34 33.62 2.81 14.54
CA CYS A 34 35.03 3.17 14.46
C CYS A 34 35.43 4.25 15.49
N ILE A 35 34.58 5.26 15.71
CA ILE A 35 34.83 6.29 16.72
C ILE A 35 34.88 5.68 18.12
N VAL A 36 33.93 4.80 18.47
CA VAL A 36 33.89 4.17 19.80
C VAL A 36 35.15 3.33 20.03
N TYR A 37 35.53 2.48 19.07
CA TYR A 37 36.74 1.67 19.16
C TYR A 37 38.03 2.50 19.13
N GLY A 38 38.05 3.58 18.36
CA GLY A 38 39.19 4.50 18.27
C GLY A 38 39.39 5.31 19.56
N LEU A 39 38.31 5.83 20.15
CA LEU A 39 38.36 6.57 21.41
C LEU A 39 38.77 5.69 22.58
N SER A 40 38.26 4.46 22.66
CA SER A 40 38.67 3.53 23.71
C SER A 40 40.14 3.12 23.57
N ALA A 41 40.64 2.91 22.34
CA ALA A 41 42.05 2.66 22.09
C ALA A 41 42.93 3.87 22.44
N PHE A 42 42.48 5.08 22.11
CA PHE A 42 43.17 6.32 22.48
C PHE A 42 43.24 6.51 24.00
N LEU A 43 42.14 6.28 24.72
CA LEU A 43 42.11 6.34 26.18
C LEU A 43 43.06 5.32 26.81
N LEU A 44 43.08 4.09 26.30
CA LEU A 44 44.03 3.07 26.74
C LEU A 44 45.48 3.52 26.54
N LEU A 45 45.79 4.11 25.38
CA LEU A 45 47.13 4.61 25.08
C LEU A 45 47.54 5.75 26.02
N VAL A 46 46.63 6.68 26.31
CA VAL A 46 46.86 7.76 27.29
C VAL A 46 47.15 7.19 28.68
N ILE A 47 46.37 6.21 29.14
CA ILE A 47 46.59 5.56 30.45
C ILE A 47 47.96 4.86 30.50
N ILE A 48 48.39 4.24 29.41
CA ILE A 48 49.70 3.57 29.34
C ILE A 48 50.85 4.58 29.38
N LEU A 49 50.73 5.72 28.68
CA LEU A 49 51.81 6.71 28.60
C LEU A 49 51.95 7.57 29.85
N PHE A 50 50.85 7.88 30.54
CA PHE A 50 50.84 8.85 31.64
C PHE A 50 50.76 8.23 33.04
N THR A 51 50.62 6.90 33.15
CA THR A 51 50.50 6.23 34.46
C THR A 51 51.42 5.02 34.57
N GLU A 52 52.28 4.99 35.59
CA GLU A 52 53.17 3.84 35.86
C GLU A 52 52.39 2.55 36.15
N TRP A 53 51.24 2.70 36.82
CA TRP A 53 50.29 1.60 37.03
C TRP A 53 49.78 1.01 35.71
N GLY A 54 49.46 1.85 34.73
CA GLY A 54 49.01 1.42 33.41
C GLY A 54 50.09 0.64 32.65
N LYS A 55 51.35 1.06 32.79
CA LYS A 55 52.49 0.38 32.17
C LYS A 55 52.71 -1.02 32.76
N GLU A 56 52.74 -1.17 34.08
CA GLU A 56 53.00 -2.45 34.74
C GLU A 56 51.82 -3.43 34.60
N PHE A 57 50.58 -2.96 34.77
CA PHE A 57 49.41 -3.84 34.67
C PHE A 57 49.10 -4.22 33.21
N ILE A 58 49.14 -3.28 32.27
CA ILE A 58 48.70 -3.55 30.90
C ILE A 58 49.76 -4.28 30.07
N TYR A 59 51.05 -3.93 30.17
CA TYR A 59 52.09 -4.62 29.40
C TYR A 59 52.41 -6.01 29.95
N ASP A 60 52.56 -6.18 31.27
CA ASP A 60 53.05 -7.45 31.82
C ASP A 60 51.94 -8.46 32.13
N LYS A 61 50.72 -8.01 32.45
CA LYS A 61 49.59 -8.90 32.79
C LYS A 61 48.51 -9.02 31.71
N PHE A 62 48.22 -7.94 30.97
CA PHE A 62 47.08 -7.88 30.06
C PHE A 62 47.42 -7.73 28.57
N ALA A 63 48.70 -7.81 28.18
CA ALA A 63 49.10 -7.77 26.77
C ALA A 63 48.33 -8.75 25.87
N PRO A 64 48.05 -10.01 26.28
CA PRO A 64 47.24 -10.92 25.47
C PRO A 64 45.81 -10.41 25.23
N ALA A 65 45.22 -9.74 26.22
CA ALA A 65 43.88 -9.15 26.13
C ALA A 65 43.86 -7.92 25.20
N VAL A 66 44.90 -7.09 25.25
CA VAL A 66 45.02 -5.92 24.36
C VAL A 66 45.25 -6.34 22.92
N ILE A 67 46.11 -7.34 22.68
CA ILE A 67 46.38 -7.86 21.33
C ILE A 67 45.11 -8.46 20.73
N THR A 68 44.36 -9.27 21.50
CA THR A 68 43.08 -9.85 21.03
C THR A 68 42.02 -8.77 20.78
N TYR A 69 41.98 -7.72 21.60
CA TYR A 69 41.11 -6.57 21.36
C TYR A 69 41.43 -5.85 20.04
N ILE A 70 42.70 -5.53 19.77
CA ILE A 70 43.13 -4.86 18.53
C ILE A 70 42.83 -5.75 17.32
N LEU A 71 43.16 -7.04 17.40
CA LEU A 71 42.97 -7.99 16.30
C LEU A 71 41.49 -8.24 16.02
N GLY A 72 40.67 -8.35 17.07
CA GLY A 72 39.22 -8.47 16.97
C GLY A 72 38.56 -7.23 16.35
N SER A 73 38.97 -6.03 16.77
CA SER A 73 38.44 -4.79 16.21
C SER A 73 38.85 -4.61 14.73
N LEU A 74 40.05 -5.03 14.34
CA LEU A 74 40.48 -5.04 12.93
C LEU A 74 39.64 -5.98 12.06
N ILE A 75 39.31 -7.18 12.56
CA ILE A 75 38.42 -8.12 11.85
C ILE A 75 37.01 -7.54 11.68
N ILE A 76 36.45 -6.91 12.73
CA ILE A 76 35.12 -6.30 12.68
C ILE A 76 35.08 -5.16 11.65
N ILE A 77 36.10 -4.30 11.61
CA ILE A 77 36.17 -3.21 10.64
C ILE A 77 36.21 -3.76 9.20
N ILE A 78 37.04 -4.78 8.94
CA ILE A 78 37.11 -5.43 7.62
C ILE A 78 35.75 -6.03 7.24
N TYR A 79 35.07 -6.69 8.17
CA TYR A 79 33.75 -7.24 7.96
C TYR A 79 32.72 -6.16 7.58
N LEU A 80 32.68 -5.04 8.32
CA LEU A 80 31.75 -3.93 8.05
C LEU A 80 32.04 -3.24 6.72
N LEU A 81 33.32 -3.07 6.35
CA LEU A 81 33.70 -2.55 5.04
C LEU A 81 33.21 -3.45 3.91
N ASN A 82 33.43 -4.76 4.02
CA ASN A 82 32.92 -5.73 3.05
C ASN A 82 31.40 -5.71 2.97
N ALA A 83 30.70 -5.60 4.10
CA ALA A 83 29.24 -5.47 4.12
C ALA A 83 28.79 -4.25 3.30
N ILE A 84 29.42 -3.09 3.49
CA ILE A 84 29.11 -1.85 2.72
C ILE A 84 29.39 -2.03 1.22
N PHE A 85 30.53 -2.61 0.85
CA PHE A 85 30.87 -2.81 -0.57
C PHE A 85 30.02 -3.87 -1.25
N SER A 86 29.48 -4.83 -0.49
CA SER A 86 28.60 -5.88 -1.01
C SER A 86 27.17 -5.40 -1.28
N ILE A 87 26.79 -4.20 -0.83
CA ILE A 87 25.42 -3.68 -1.03
C ILE A 87 25.23 -3.37 -2.52
N ARG A 88 24.42 -4.21 -3.16
CA ARG A 88 23.93 -3.97 -4.52
C ARG A 88 22.64 -3.16 -4.47
N PRO A 89 22.40 -2.26 -5.43
CA PRO A 89 21.13 -1.57 -5.55
C PRO A 89 20.01 -2.60 -5.73
N ARG A 90 19.01 -2.54 -4.86
CA ARG A 90 17.80 -3.39 -4.97
C ARG A 90 16.77 -2.61 -5.77
N LYS A 91 16.10 -3.28 -6.70
CA LYS A 91 14.90 -2.74 -7.33
C LYS A 91 13.88 -2.49 -6.22
N ILE A 92 13.45 -1.25 -6.07
CA ILE A 92 12.22 -0.98 -5.34
C ILE A 92 11.11 -1.44 -6.27
N GLY A 93 10.09 -2.11 -5.75
CA GLY A 93 9.03 -2.64 -6.60
C GLY A 93 8.32 -1.49 -7.31
N THR A 94 8.73 -1.15 -8.53
CA THR A 94 8.02 -0.22 -9.42
C THR A 94 7.21 -0.99 -10.46
N ASP A 95 7.56 -2.26 -10.67
CA ASP A 95 7.02 -3.07 -11.76
C ASP A 95 5.95 -4.00 -11.22
N MET A 96 4.79 -3.44 -10.89
CA MET A 96 3.56 -4.21 -10.68
C MET A 96 3.01 -4.81 -11.98
N ASP A 97 3.61 -4.49 -13.13
CA ASP A 97 3.17 -4.87 -14.47
C ASP A 97 3.51 -6.32 -14.89
N SER A 98 4.22 -7.09 -14.04
CA SER A 98 4.56 -8.48 -14.37
C SER A 98 4.05 -9.46 -13.31
N ASP A 99 3.56 -10.61 -13.77
CA ASP A 99 3.07 -11.71 -12.92
C ASP A 99 4.13 -12.22 -11.92
N ALA A 100 5.42 -11.94 -12.18
CA ALA A 100 6.54 -12.32 -11.32
C ALA A 100 6.82 -11.32 -10.18
N ASN A 101 6.31 -10.08 -10.26
CA ASN A 101 6.62 -9.00 -9.30
C ASN A 101 5.36 -8.39 -8.66
N ILE A 102 4.27 -9.15 -8.58
CA ILE A 102 3.07 -8.69 -7.87
C ILE A 102 3.40 -8.56 -6.39
N THR A 103 3.42 -7.32 -5.90
CA THR A 103 3.59 -7.03 -4.48
C THR A 103 2.23 -6.70 -3.87
N CYS A 104 1.97 -7.18 -2.66
CA CYS A 104 0.78 -6.85 -1.88
C CYS A 104 1.17 -5.95 -0.71
N PRO A 105 0.19 -5.20 -0.14
CA PRO A 105 0.41 -4.51 1.13
C PRO A 105 0.87 -5.47 2.23
N ASP A 106 1.47 -4.92 3.28
CA ASP A 106 2.04 -5.72 4.36
C ASP A 106 0.93 -6.47 5.11
N TYR A 107 1.15 -7.77 5.33
CA TYR A 107 0.19 -8.69 5.95
C TYR A 107 -1.09 -8.93 5.11
N TRP A 108 -0.98 -8.86 3.78
CA TRP A 108 -2.05 -9.20 2.86
C TRP A 108 -1.71 -10.47 2.08
N LYS A 109 -2.75 -11.20 1.68
CA LYS A 109 -2.66 -12.44 0.90
C LYS A 109 -2.92 -12.14 -0.56
N LEU A 110 -2.05 -12.64 -1.44
CA LEU A 110 -2.27 -12.64 -2.87
C LEU A 110 -3.25 -13.77 -3.24
N GLU A 111 -4.38 -13.42 -3.84
CA GLU A 111 -5.40 -14.36 -4.30
C GLU A 111 -5.54 -14.30 -5.82
N ARG A 112 -5.65 -15.47 -6.46
CA ARG A 112 -6.08 -15.56 -7.86
C ARG A 112 -7.59 -15.40 -7.93
N ILE A 113 -8.04 -14.56 -8.86
CA ILE A 113 -9.47 -14.37 -9.13
C ILE A 113 -9.95 -15.52 -10.02
N THR A 114 -10.71 -16.45 -9.45
CA THR A 114 -11.31 -17.58 -10.16
C THR A 114 -12.70 -17.27 -10.69
N ASP A 115 -13.39 -16.29 -10.09
CA ASP A 115 -14.75 -15.91 -10.47
C ASP A 115 -14.74 -15.07 -11.76
N ILE A 116 -15.20 -15.69 -12.85
CA ILE A 116 -15.33 -15.07 -14.18
C ILE A 116 -16.34 -13.91 -14.12
N LYS A 117 -17.46 -14.06 -13.41
CA LYS A 117 -18.50 -13.02 -13.33
C LYS A 117 -17.98 -11.77 -12.64
N HIS A 118 -17.13 -11.95 -11.63
CA HIS A 118 -16.46 -10.84 -10.96
C HIS A 118 -15.54 -10.07 -11.92
N LYS A 119 -14.77 -10.78 -12.75
CA LYS A 119 -13.91 -10.14 -13.77
C LYS A 119 -14.75 -9.45 -14.85
N ASP A 120 -15.81 -10.09 -15.34
CA ASP A 120 -16.72 -9.50 -16.32
C ASP A 120 -17.35 -8.20 -15.80
N ALA A 121 -17.70 -8.16 -14.50
CA ALA A 121 -18.15 -6.93 -13.86
C ALA A 121 -17.07 -5.84 -13.86
N ILE A 122 -15.81 -6.16 -13.53
CA ILE A 122 -14.72 -5.19 -13.60
C ILE A 122 -14.52 -4.66 -15.04
N ILE A 123 -14.60 -5.54 -16.04
CA ILE A 123 -14.50 -5.15 -17.46
C ILE A 123 -15.67 -4.27 -17.88
N ALA A 124 -16.88 -4.62 -17.47
CA ALA A 124 -18.06 -3.83 -17.79
C ALA A 124 -18.01 -2.44 -17.11
N ASN A 125 -17.43 -2.34 -15.90
CA ASN A 125 -17.16 -1.07 -15.23
C ASN A 125 -16.14 -0.22 -15.99
N ASN A 126 -15.18 -0.85 -16.67
CA ASN A 126 -14.18 -0.16 -17.46
C ASN A 126 -14.76 0.53 -18.69
N GLY A 127 -15.93 0.08 -19.17
CA GLY A 127 -16.58 0.66 -20.33
C GLY A 127 -17.21 2.03 -20.05
N ILE A 128 -16.81 3.05 -20.80
CA ILE A 128 -17.45 4.38 -20.85
C ILE A 128 -18.33 4.45 -22.09
N THR A 129 -19.63 4.72 -21.90
CA THR A 129 -20.53 5.10 -23.00
C THR A 129 -20.78 6.61 -22.93
N THR A 130 -20.19 7.35 -23.88
CA THR A 130 -20.58 8.74 -24.15
C THR A 130 -21.46 8.79 -25.38
N THR A 131 -22.26 9.84 -25.54
CA THR A 131 -23.35 9.96 -26.54
C THR A 131 -22.92 9.64 -27.98
N ASN A 132 -21.62 9.62 -28.31
CA ASN A 132 -21.10 9.26 -29.64
C ASN A 132 -19.79 8.43 -29.65
N LYS A 133 -19.26 7.97 -28.50
CA LYS A 133 -18.04 7.13 -28.45
C LYS A 133 -18.06 6.15 -27.28
N LYS A 134 -17.74 4.89 -27.59
CA LYS A 134 -17.34 3.88 -26.60
C LYS A 134 -15.83 4.05 -26.35
N GLY A 135 -15.45 4.19 -25.09
CA GLY A 135 -14.04 4.26 -24.67
C GLY A 135 -13.87 3.55 -23.34
N ASP A 136 -12.63 3.35 -22.91
CA ASP A 136 -12.32 2.64 -21.67
C ASP A 136 -11.74 3.60 -20.62
N ILE A 137 -12.03 3.37 -19.35
CA ILE A 137 -11.46 4.14 -18.22
C ILE A 137 -9.94 3.90 -18.14
N ILE A 138 -9.55 2.64 -18.29
CA ILE A 138 -8.17 2.17 -18.39
C ILE A 138 -8.07 1.31 -19.66
N PRO A 139 -7.60 1.87 -20.79
CA PRO A 139 -7.61 1.20 -22.10
C PRO A 139 -6.85 -0.14 -22.17
N SER A 140 -5.87 -0.34 -21.29
CA SER A 140 -5.12 -1.59 -21.22
C SER A 140 -5.94 -2.77 -20.65
N ILE A 141 -7.12 -2.53 -20.05
CA ILE A 141 -7.96 -3.54 -19.39
C ILE A 141 -9.25 -3.79 -20.19
N ASN A 142 -9.15 -4.46 -21.35
CA ASN A 142 -10.26 -4.55 -22.31
C ASN A 142 -10.98 -5.91 -22.37
N LYS A 143 -10.53 -6.91 -21.63
CA LYS A 143 -11.09 -8.28 -21.66
C LYS A 143 -10.87 -9.02 -20.34
N THR A 144 -11.67 -10.05 -20.10
CA THR A 144 -11.69 -10.84 -18.87
C THR A 144 -10.38 -11.60 -18.62
N GLU A 145 -9.66 -11.98 -19.69
CA GLU A 145 -8.37 -12.66 -19.63
C GLU A 145 -7.19 -11.69 -19.45
N ASN A 146 -7.44 -10.41 -19.19
CA ASN A 146 -6.37 -9.45 -18.99
C ASN A 146 -5.47 -9.87 -17.83
N THR A 147 -4.16 -9.89 -18.05
CA THR A 147 -3.17 -10.31 -17.05
C THR A 147 -3.27 -9.47 -15.78
N ASN A 148 -3.59 -8.17 -15.91
CA ASN A 148 -3.69 -7.22 -14.81
C ASN A 148 -4.92 -7.41 -13.90
N LEU A 149 -5.82 -8.35 -14.25
CA LEU A 149 -7.01 -8.71 -13.46
C LEU A 149 -6.98 -10.15 -12.95
N GLN A 150 -5.86 -10.86 -13.08
CA GLN A 150 -5.80 -12.27 -12.65
C GLN A 150 -5.64 -12.41 -11.13
N TYR A 151 -5.07 -11.40 -10.48
CA TYR A 151 -4.79 -11.42 -9.05
C TYR A 151 -5.32 -10.18 -8.35
N ARG A 152 -5.62 -10.36 -7.06
CA ARG A 152 -5.93 -9.29 -6.11
C ARG A 152 -5.25 -9.59 -4.79
N CYS A 153 -4.94 -8.56 -4.02
CA CYS A 153 -4.53 -8.73 -2.64
C CYS A 153 -5.75 -8.53 -1.74
N VAL A 154 -5.91 -9.43 -0.78
CA VAL A 154 -6.95 -9.37 0.26
C VAL A 154 -6.26 -9.31 1.61
N TYR A 155 -6.79 -8.49 2.52
CA TYR A 155 -6.27 -8.41 3.88
C TYR A 155 -6.28 -9.79 4.58
N ASP A 156 -5.30 -10.07 5.44
CA ASP A 156 -5.25 -11.34 6.17
C ASP A 156 -6.11 -11.32 7.44
N GLU A 157 -7.16 -12.13 7.46
CA GLU A 157 -8.06 -12.25 8.63
C GLU A 157 -7.35 -12.81 9.87
N ASN A 158 -6.26 -13.56 9.71
CA ASN A 158 -5.47 -14.06 10.83
C ASN A 158 -4.68 -12.95 11.54
N VAL A 159 -4.43 -11.84 10.84
CA VAL A 159 -3.66 -10.70 11.37
C VAL A 159 -4.60 -9.60 11.85
N TYR A 160 -5.60 -9.27 11.05
CA TYR A 160 -6.50 -8.14 11.31
C TYR A 160 -7.84 -8.53 11.94
N GLY A 161 -8.08 -9.83 12.16
CA GLY A 161 -9.38 -10.36 12.59
C GLY A 161 -10.39 -10.43 11.43
N ASN A 162 -11.64 -10.75 11.75
CA ASN A 162 -12.69 -10.75 10.73
C ASN A 162 -12.98 -9.32 10.21
N LYS A 163 -13.73 -9.21 9.12
CA LYS A 163 -14.02 -7.92 8.45
C LYS A 163 -14.70 -6.89 9.35
N LYS A 164 -15.48 -7.32 10.35
CA LYS A 164 -16.12 -6.42 11.32
C LYS A 164 -15.11 -5.85 12.31
N ASP A 165 -14.18 -6.67 12.78
CA ASP A 165 -13.10 -6.23 13.66
C ASP A 165 -12.12 -5.33 12.91
N PHE A 166 -11.78 -5.67 11.66
CA PHE A 166 -10.97 -4.83 10.81
C PHE A 166 -11.63 -3.46 10.54
N LEU A 167 -12.94 -3.42 10.27
CA LEU A 167 -13.69 -2.17 10.11
C LEU A 167 -13.66 -1.33 11.39
N LYS A 168 -13.92 -1.93 12.56
CA LYS A 168 -13.86 -1.24 13.86
C LYS A 168 -12.47 -0.66 14.13
N MET A 169 -11.42 -1.43 13.86
CA MET A 169 -10.04 -0.99 14.01
C MET A 169 -9.78 0.23 13.11
N LYS A 170 -10.18 0.18 11.83
CA LYS A 170 -10.04 1.30 10.91
C LYS A 170 -10.79 2.54 11.38
N MET A 171 -12.02 2.39 11.87
CA MET A 171 -12.78 3.51 12.44
C MET A 171 -12.11 4.11 13.69
N ALA A 172 -11.47 3.28 14.53
CA ALA A 172 -10.84 3.73 15.77
C ALA A 172 -9.53 4.51 15.56
N ILE A 173 -8.77 4.20 14.51
CA ILE A 173 -7.47 4.85 14.23
C ILE A 173 -7.58 6.10 13.35
N THR A 174 -8.78 6.42 12.88
CA THR A 174 -8.98 7.48 11.89
C THR A 174 -9.42 8.77 12.57
N PRO A 175 -8.78 9.93 12.28
CA PRO A 175 -9.20 11.21 12.83
C PRO A 175 -10.64 11.58 12.41
N GLU A 176 -11.30 12.37 13.26
CA GLU A 176 -12.69 12.81 13.07
C GLU A 176 -12.90 13.36 11.64
N GLY A 177 -13.84 12.76 10.91
CA GLY A 177 -14.25 13.21 9.57
C GLY A 177 -13.74 12.39 8.38
N SER A 178 -13.04 11.27 8.57
CA SER A 178 -12.86 10.24 7.52
C SER A 178 -13.64 8.97 7.86
N GLU A 179 -14.68 8.70 7.07
CA GLU A 179 -15.64 7.64 7.36
C GLU A 179 -15.28 6.38 6.58
N TYR A 180 -14.74 5.39 7.30
CA TYR A 180 -14.75 4.00 6.83
C TYR A 180 -16.19 3.47 6.92
N MET A 181 -16.60 2.71 5.91
CA MET A 181 -17.96 2.23 5.72
C MET A 181 -17.96 0.74 5.39
N ALA A 182 -19.03 0.08 5.80
CA ALA A 182 -19.34 -1.28 5.40
C ALA A 182 -19.94 -1.31 3.99
N GLY A 183 -19.35 -2.12 3.11
CA GLY A 183 -19.85 -2.40 1.77
C GLY A 183 -20.28 -3.85 1.63
N PHE A 184 -21.30 -4.08 0.81
CA PHE A 184 -21.96 -5.37 0.61
C PHE A 184 -22.15 -5.67 -0.87
N LYS A 185 -22.16 -6.96 -1.20
CA LYS A 185 -22.56 -7.46 -2.52
C LYS A 185 -24.08 -7.39 -2.73
N LYS A 186 -24.86 -7.53 -1.64
CA LYS A 186 -26.33 -7.61 -1.69
C LYS A 186 -26.97 -6.37 -1.06
N LEU A 187 -27.90 -5.76 -1.78
CA LEU A 187 -28.64 -4.58 -1.32
C LEU A 187 -29.46 -4.84 -0.06
N ALA A 188 -30.11 -6.01 0.05
CA ALA A 188 -30.88 -6.39 1.23
C ALA A 188 -30.00 -6.42 2.50
N THR A 189 -28.76 -6.88 2.36
CA THR A 189 -27.79 -6.90 3.46
C THR A 189 -27.34 -5.48 3.83
N ALA A 190 -27.01 -4.65 2.84
CA ALA A 190 -26.64 -3.25 3.07
C ALA A 190 -27.74 -2.47 3.81
N ARG A 191 -29.02 -2.76 3.51
CA ARG A 191 -30.19 -2.13 4.14
C ARG A 191 -30.40 -2.53 5.59
N THR A 192 -30.05 -3.76 5.94
CA THR A 192 -30.27 -4.34 7.29
C THR A 192 -29.04 -4.22 8.18
N TYR A 193 -27.89 -3.80 7.63
CA TYR A 193 -26.67 -3.61 8.39
C TYR A 193 -26.78 -2.41 9.34
N GLY A 194 -26.47 -2.62 10.62
CA GLY A 194 -26.37 -1.59 11.64
C GLY A 194 -25.39 -1.93 12.74
N PRO A 195 -25.25 -1.07 13.77
CA PRO A 195 -24.20 -1.17 14.79
C PRO A 195 -24.17 -2.54 15.49
N ASN A 196 -25.35 -3.14 15.68
CA ASN A 196 -25.54 -4.43 16.36
C ASN A 196 -25.71 -5.61 15.40
N SER A 197 -25.54 -5.41 14.09
CA SER A 197 -25.68 -6.50 13.11
C SER A 197 -24.59 -7.55 13.30
N GLN A 198 -24.97 -8.83 13.23
CA GLN A 198 -24.03 -9.95 13.16
C GLN A 198 -23.54 -10.20 11.74
N VAL A 199 -24.10 -9.49 10.75
CA VAL A 199 -23.69 -9.66 9.36
C VAL A 199 -22.34 -8.99 9.12
N LEU A 200 -21.41 -9.76 8.54
CA LEU A 200 -20.08 -9.26 8.19
C LEU A 200 -20.15 -8.45 6.89
N PRO A 201 -19.47 -7.31 6.80
CA PRO A 201 -19.33 -6.58 5.55
C PRO A 201 -18.57 -7.42 4.52
N ASP A 202 -18.92 -7.32 3.24
CA ASP A 202 -18.12 -7.94 2.17
C ASP A 202 -16.86 -7.11 1.90
N TYR A 203 -17.01 -5.79 1.98
CA TYR A 203 -16.01 -4.79 1.65
C TYR A 203 -15.92 -3.71 2.73
N ILE A 204 -14.75 -3.11 2.88
CA ILE A 204 -14.53 -1.93 3.70
C ILE A 204 -14.16 -0.81 2.78
N VAL A 205 -14.87 0.31 2.88
CA VAL A 205 -14.82 1.41 1.93
C VAL A 205 -14.44 2.66 2.67
N ARG A 206 -13.58 3.52 2.11
CA ARG A 206 -13.28 4.83 2.69
C ARG A 206 -13.58 5.93 1.67
N ASN A 207 -14.28 6.97 2.10
CA ASN A 207 -14.41 8.19 1.30
C ASN A 207 -13.09 8.96 1.29
N THR A 208 -12.72 9.43 0.11
CA THR A 208 -11.50 10.19 -0.18
C THR A 208 -11.86 11.66 -0.36
N LYS A 209 -11.30 12.56 0.45
CA LYS A 209 -11.63 14.00 0.33
C LYS A 209 -10.74 14.65 -0.71
N LYS A 210 -11.34 15.29 -1.71
CA LYS A 210 -10.64 15.97 -2.81
C LYS A 210 -9.50 16.92 -2.36
N ASP A 211 -9.61 17.50 -1.17
CA ASP A 211 -8.64 18.46 -0.62
C ASP A 211 -7.37 17.80 -0.06
N ASP A 212 -7.33 16.47 0.08
CA ASP A 212 -6.18 15.73 0.59
C ASP A 212 -5.12 15.40 -0.50
N TYR A 213 -5.29 15.89 -1.74
CA TYR A 213 -4.59 15.37 -2.93
C TYR A 213 -3.75 16.36 -3.74
N ASN A 214 -2.73 15.81 -4.40
CA ASN A 214 -2.30 16.30 -5.71
C ASN A 214 -3.37 15.93 -6.76
N LYS A 215 -3.90 16.94 -7.48
CA LYS A 215 -5.01 16.82 -8.43
C LYS A 215 -4.83 15.71 -9.49
N ALA A 216 -3.60 15.40 -9.88
CA ALA A 216 -3.31 14.35 -10.88
C ALA A 216 -3.58 12.94 -10.34
N THR A 217 -2.96 12.57 -9.22
CA THR A 217 -3.09 11.27 -8.57
C THR A 217 -4.53 10.98 -8.14
N TYR A 218 -5.28 12.01 -7.74
CA TYR A 218 -6.71 11.87 -7.44
C TYR A 218 -7.52 11.36 -8.63
N ASN A 219 -7.27 11.86 -9.84
CA ASN A 219 -8.01 11.42 -11.02
C ASN A 219 -7.73 9.96 -11.37
N ASP A 220 -6.52 9.47 -11.10
CA ASP A 220 -6.17 8.08 -11.30
C ASP A 220 -6.79 7.17 -10.22
N LEU A 221 -6.88 7.63 -8.97
CA LEU A 221 -7.67 6.96 -7.95
C LEU A 221 -9.16 6.93 -8.29
N VAL A 222 -9.70 8.00 -8.89
CA VAL A 222 -11.08 8.01 -9.41
C VAL A 222 -11.24 6.95 -10.51
N LYS A 223 -10.29 6.83 -11.45
CA LYS A 223 -10.33 5.77 -12.49
C LYS A 223 -10.33 4.38 -11.86
N TYR A 224 -9.44 4.15 -10.89
CA TYR A 224 -9.37 2.91 -10.12
C TYR A 224 -10.69 2.60 -9.38
N ALA A 225 -11.26 3.58 -8.70
CA ALA A 225 -12.53 3.46 -7.99
C ALA A 225 -13.69 3.12 -8.94
N LYS A 226 -13.71 3.70 -10.15
CA LYS A 226 -14.69 3.35 -11.17
C LYS A 226 -14.53 1.92 -11.66
N LEU A 227 -13.30 1.53 -11.99
CA LEU A 227 -12.99 0.19 -12.48
C LEU A 227 -13.42 -0.88 -11.46
N THR A 228 -13.08 -0.67 -10.20
CA THR A 228 -13.40 -1.60 -9.10
C THR A 228 -14.89 -1.61 -8.72
N GLY A 229 -15.71 -0.75 -9.34
CA GLY A 229 -17.15 -0.67 -9.08
C GLY A 229 -17.50 0.00 -7.75
N VAL A 230 -16.51 0.64 -7.11
CA VAL A 230 -16.68 1.34 -5.83
C VAL A 230 -17.22 2.75 -6.06
N TYR A 231 -16.99 3.35 -7.23
CA TYR A 231 -17.44 4.69 -7.61
C TYR A 231 -18.15 4.67 -8.97
N GLY A 232 -19.43 5.05 -9.00
CA GLY A 232 -20.26 5.04 -10.21
C GLY A 232 -21.26 6.18 -10.24
N LYS A 233 -21.98 6.34 -11.37
CA LYS A 233 -23.09 7.28 -11.43
C LYS A 233 -24.16 6.86 -10.40
N VAL A 234 -24.66 7.81 -9.63
CA VAL A 234 -25.76 7.62 -8.68
C VAL A 234 -27.07 7.92 -9.41
N ASN A 235 -27.98 6.94 -9.46
CA ASN A 235 -29.36 7.22 -9.85
C ASN A 235 -30.11 7.73 -8.61
N ALA A 236 -30.53 8.99 -8.63
CA ALA A 236 -31.25 9.62 -7.51
C ALA A 236 -32.65 9.03 -7.23
N SER A 237 -33.05 7.97 -7.95
CA SER A 237 -34.40 7.40 -7.92
C SER A 237 -34.48 6.12 -7.08
N SER A 238 -33.98 6.17 -5.85
CA SER A 238 -34.28 5.13 -4.86
C SER A 238 -35.38 5.65 -3.92
N THR A 239 -36.58 5.11 -4.06
CA THR A 239 -37.75 5.33 -3.16
C THR A 239 -37.48 4.90 -1.71
N THR A 240 -36.25 4.45 -1.39
CA THR A 240 -35.90 3.73 -0.17
C THR A 240 -34.81 4.41 0.68
N GLY A 241 -34.38 5.63 0.33
CA GLY A 241 -33.38 6.39 1.11
C GLY A 241 -31.94 5.85 1.05
N VAL A 242 -31.71 4.75 0.33
CA VAL A 242 -30.39 4.17 0.06
C VAL A 242 -29.89 4.69 -1.28
N PRO A 243 -28.71 5.30 -1.40
CA PRO A 243 -28.14 5.59 -2.71
C PRO A 243 -27.94 4.26 -3.46
N ASP A 244 -28.62 4.10 -4.59
CA ASP A 244 -28.44 2.95 -5.44
C ASP A 244 -27.39 3.30 -6.51
N TYR A 245 -26.20 2.73 -6.34
CA TYR A 245 -25.02 2.97 -7.17
C TYR A 245 -25.07 2.18 -8.50
N THR A 246 -26.26 2.01 -9.08
CA THR A 246 -26.57 1.05 -10.16
C THR A 246 -26.08 1.40 -11.56
N SER A 247 -25.42 2.54 -11.79
CA SER A 247 -25.22 2.99 -13.18
C SER A 247 -23.85 2.82 -13.81
N ASN A 248 -22.98 1.97 -13.24
CA ASN A 248 -22.00 1.23 -14.04
C ASN A 248 -22.21 -0.26 -13.75
N ASN A 249 -22.63 -1.01 -14.78
CA ASN A 249 -23.03 -2.44 -14.80
C ASN A 249 -24.51 -2.78 -14.57
N LYS A 250 -25.24 -2.84 -15.68
CA LYS A 250 -26.25 -3.89 -15.86
C LYS A 250 -25.53 -5.22 -16.12
N LEU A 251 -25.40 -6.07 -15.10
CA LEU A 251 -25.44 -7.51 -15.32
C LEU A 251 -26.69 -8.04 -14.62
N ASP A 252 -27.78 -7.96 -15.39
CA ASP A 252 -29.15 -8.45 -15.16
C ASP A 252 -29.74 -8.43 -13.74
N SER A 253 -30.92 -7.82 -13.70
CA SER A 253 -31.90 -7.81 -12.64
C SER A 253 -31.93 -9.09 -11.79
N THR A 254 -32.03 -8.90 -10.47
CA THR A 254 -32.18 -9.90 -9.38
C THR A 254 -30.90 -10.51 -8.77
N THR A 255 -29.71 -10.36 -9.38
CA THR A 255 -28.45 -10.94 -8.85
C THR A 255 -27.23 -9.99 -8.87
N ASP A 256 -27.42 -8.76 -8.39
CA ASP A 256 -26.46 -7.62 -8.30
C ASP A 256 -25.16 -7.86 -7.47
N GLU A 257 -24.64 -9.09 -7.39
CA GLU A 257 -23.58 -9.52 -6.46
C GLU A 257 -22.23 -8.79 -6.64
N TYR A 258 -22.02 -8.13 -7.79
CA TYR A 258 -20.73 -7.54 -8.15
C TYR A 258 -20.73 -6.01 -8.22
N THR A 259 -21.83 -5.36 -7.78
CA THR A 259 -21.86 -3.92 -7.54
C THR A 259 -21.84 -3.66 -6.05
N LEU A 260 -20.90 -2.81 -5.61
CA LEU A 260 -20.76 -2.47 -4.20
C LEU A 260 -21.99 -1.69 -3.71
N LYS A 261 -22.65 -2.19 -2.68
CA LYS A 261 -23.74 -1.50 -1.96
C LYS A 261 -23.24 -1.06 -0.59
N ILE A 262 -23.17 0.24 -0.35
CA ILE A 262 -22.73 0.79 0.94
C ILE A 262 -23.88 0.73 1.95
N ALA A 263 -23.57 0.41 3.20
CA ALA A 263 -24.56 0.38 4.28
C ALA A 263 -25.25 1.74 4.49
N ASN A 264 -26.55 1.70 4.78
CA ASN A 264 -27.40 2.89 4.99
C ASN A 264 -27.04 3.77 6.17
N ASN A 265 -26.29 3.27 7.16
CA ASN A 265 -26.13 3.92 8.46
C ASN A 265 -25.07 5.03 8.45
N PHE A 266 -25.24 5.93 7.49
CA PHE A 266 -24.57 7.20 7.33
C PHE A 266 -25.26 8.32 8.11
N VAL A 267 -25.73 8.05 9.32
CA VAL A 267 -26.05 9.15 10.22
C VAL A 267 -25.48 8.86 11.58
N GLY A 268 -24.50 9.67 11.96
CA GLY A 268 -24.32 9.99 13.36
C GLY A 268 -25.67 10.33 13.98
N SER A 269 -25.84 9.96 15.23
CA SER A 269 -27.01 10.26 16.06
C SER A 269 -27.70 11.58 15.68
N GLY A 270 -28.91 11.52 15.09
CA GLY A 270 -29.79 12.69 14.90
C GLY A 270 -30.14 13.06 13.44
N GLY A 271 -30.97 12.25 12.78
CA GLY A 271 -31.78 12.70 11.63
C GLY A 271 -31.35 12.16 10.26
N THR A 272 -32.24 11.51 9.53
CA THR A 272 -32.02 10.96 8.18
C THR A 272 -31.53 12.06 7.22
N PRO A 273 -30.26 12.05 6.78
CA PRO A 273 -29.74 13.04 5.86
C PRO A 273 -30.41 12.84 4.52
N SER A 274 -30.67 13.93 3.81
CA SER A 274 -31.34 13.87 2.52
C SER A 274 -30.50 13.04 1.53
N LEU A 275 -31.17 12.23 0.71
CA LEU A 275 -30.56 11.40 -0.34
C LEU A 275 -29.64 12.21 -1.27
N ASN A 276 -29.96 13.48 -1.48
CA ASN A 276 -29.18 14.41 -2.30
C ASN A 276 -27.83 14.76 -1.64
N THR A 277 -27.81 14.97 -0.32
CA THR A 277 -26.57 15.27 0.44
C THR A 277 -25.58 14.09 0.42
N ILE A 278 -26.09 12.85 0.52
CA ILE A 278 -25.26 11.64 0.43
C ILE A 278 -24.74 11.47 -0.99
N THR A 279 -25.59 11.72 -2.00
CA THR A 279 -25.24 11.63 -3.42
C THR A 279 -24.18 12.65 -3.83
N ASP A 280 -24.27 13.88 -3.32
CA ASP A 280 -23.32 14.94 -3.67
C ASP A 280 -21.96 14.73 -2.98
N LYS A 281 -21.93 14.31 -1.71
CA LYS A 281 -20.69 13.91 -1.02
C LYS A 281 -20.00 12.77 -1.77
N TYR A 282 -20.76 11.77 -2.20
CA TYR A 282 -20.25 10.61 -2.92
C TYR A 282 -19.82 10.90 -4.38
N LYS A 283 -20.35 11.94 -5.03
CA LYS A 283 -19.86 12.40 -6.34
C LYS A 283 -18.57 13.22 -6.22
N VAL A 284 -18.38 13.86 -5.07
CA VAL A 284 -17.20 14.69 -4.78
C VAL A 284 -16.04 13.82 -4.30
N ASP A 285 -16.33 12.81 -3.49
CA ASP A 285 -15.37 11.89 -2.90
C ASP A 285 -15.29 10.61 -3.73
N ALA A 286 -14.08 10.12 -4.06
CA ALA A 286 -13.85 8.93 -4.87
C ALA A 286 -13.61 7.69 -3.99
N PRO A 287 -14.65 7.06 -3.42
CA PRO A 287 -14.51 6.01 -2.43
C PRO A 287 -13.58 4.89 -2.92
N LEU A 288 -12.76 4.39 -1.99
CA LEU A 288 -11.82 3.31 -2.24
C LEU A 288 -12.18 2.10 -1.39
N MET A 289 -12.08 0.91 -1.99
CA MET A 289 -12.15 -0.35 -1.27
C MET A 289 -10.81 -0.61 -0.59
N CYS A 290 -10.81 -0.81 0.72
CA CYS A 290 -9.62 -0.84 1.57
C CYS A 290 -9.33 -2.19 2.23
N ASN A 291 -10.09 -3.23 1.88
CA ASN A 291 -9.83 -4.62 2.26
C ASN A 291 -9.45 -5.52 1.06
N VAL A 292 -9.53 -4.98 -0.15
CA VAL A 292 -9.15 -5.65 -1.40
C VAL A 292 -8.50 -4.63 -2.33
N VAL A 293 -7.37 -4.99 -2.94
CA VAL A 293 -6.65 -4.15 -3.91
C VAL A 293 -6.23 -4.95 -5.14
N TYR A 294 -6.24 -4.32 -6.31
CA TYR A 294 -5.74 -4.89 -7.56
C TYR A 294 -4.39 -4.26 -7.88
N PRO A 295 -3.27 -4.87 -7.41
CA PRO A 295 -1.95 -4.25 -7.50
C PRO A 295 -1.53 -3.97 -8.94
N GLN A 296 -1.78 -4.90 -9.88
CA GLN A 296 -1.40 -4.72 -11.29
C GLN A 296 -2.19 -3.59 -11.96
N VAL A 297 -3.45 -3.36 -11.55
CA VAL A 297 -4.23 -2.21 -12.01
C VAL A 297 -3.64 -0.89 -11.52
N LEU A 298 -3.22 -0.83 -10.25
CA LEU A 298 -2.54 0.35 -9.72
C LEU A 298 -1.19 0.56 -10.43
N GLY A 299 -0.46 -0.51 -10.72
CA GLY A 299 0.76 -0.50 -11.54
C GLY A 299 0.59 0.18 -12.90
N LEU A 300 -0.49 -0.15 -13.61
CA LEU A 300 -0.80 0.48 -14.89
C LEU A 300 -1.04 2.00 -14.79
N LEU A 301 -1.65 2.44 -13.68
CA LEU A 301 -1.87 3.87 -13.42
C LEU A 301 -0.55 4.55 -13.04
N ASP A 302 0.25 3.86 -12.24
CA ASP A 302 1.56 4.28 -11.79
C ASP A 302 2.59 4.40 -12.92
N ALA A 303 2.46 3.63 -14.00
CA ALA A 303 3.35 3.68 -15.16
C ALA A 303 3.50 5.09 -15.76
N SER A 304 2.47 5.94 -15.60
CA SER A 304 2.45 7.33 -16.08
C SER A 304 3.01 8.35 -15.07
N THR A 305 3.30 7.93 -13.83
CA THR A 305 3.77 8.78 -12.74
C THR A 305 5.30 8.84 -12.70
N LYS A 306 5.84 9.87 -12.02
CA LYS A 306 7.29 10.10 -11.99
C LYS A 306 8.01 9.01 -11.18
N GLU A 307 7.41 8.62 -10.06
CA GLU A 307 8.01 7.64 -9.14
C GLU A 307 7.53 6.20 -9.39
N LYS A 308 6.60 5.99 -10.34
CA LYS A 308 6.05 4.67 -10.71
C LYS A 308 5.39 3.90 -9.56
N ASN A 309 4.92 4.61 -8.54
CA ASN A 309 4.16 4.05 -7.42
C ASN A 309 3.33 5.12 -6.68
N GLU A 310 3.15 6.31 -7.27
CA GLU A 310 2.49 7.45 -6.60
C GLU A 310 1.01 7.19 -6.33
N VAL A 311 0.29 6.57 -7.29
CA VAL A 311 -1.11 6.15 -7.16
C VAL A 311 -1.22 5.02 -6.16
N SER A 312 -0.33 4.01 -6.20
CA SER A 312 -0.31 2.94 -5.20
C SER A 312 -0.05 3.45 -3.79
N CYS A 313 0.88 4.39 -3.62
CA CYS A 313 1.17 4.97 -2.31
C CYS A 313 0.07 5.90 -1.81
N GLU A 314 -0.56 6.66 -2.70
CA GLU A 314 -1.73 7.45 -2.31
C GLU A 314 -2.91 6.53 -1.94
N TYR A 315 -3.15 5.45 -2.68
CA TYR A 315 -4.10 4.41 -2.27
C TYR A 315 -3.77 3.86 -0.88
N ALA A 316 -2.50 3.55 -0.62
CA ALA A 316 -2.05 3.00 0.66
C ALA A 316 -2.31 3.96 1.82
N LYS A 317 -1.97 5.24 1.64
CA LYS A 317 -2.22 6.33 2.58
C LYS A 317 -3.71 6.50 2.86
N GLN A 318 -4.53 6.52 1.80
CA GLN A 318 -5.98 6.66 1.92
C GLN A 318 -6.59 5.44 2.60
N CYS A 319 -6.17 4.22 2.29
CA CYS A 319 -6.70 3.04 2.99
C CYS A 319 -6.05 2.80 4.36
N GLY A 320 -5.05 3.59 4.74
CA GLY A 320 -4.30 3.44 5.99
C GLY A 320 -3.61 2.08 6.07
N VAL A 321 -3.07 1.59 4.95
CA VAL A 321 -2.40 0.30 4.83
C VAL A 321 -0.91 0.52 4.62
N SER A 322 -0.09 -0.31 5.28
CA SER A 322 1.36 -0.27 5.07
C SER A 322 1.72 -1.04 3.80
N TRP A 323 2.63 -0.49 3.00
CA TRP A 323 3.10 -1.13 1.77
C TRP A 323 4.63 -1.00 1.67
N SER A 324 5.33 -1.74 2.54
CA SER A 324 6.79 -1.62 2.70
C SER A 324 7.57 -1.88 1.42
N SER A 325 7.11 -2.80 0.57
CA SER A 325 7.75 -3.14 -0.71
C SER A 325 7.79 -1.96 -1.70
N LEU A 326 6.83 -1.04 -1.61
CA LEU A 326 6.76 0.19 -2.40
C LEU A 326 7.43 1.38 -1.71
N LYS A 327 7.86 1.22 -0.44
CA LYS A 327 8.41 2.28 0.40
C LYS A 327 7.52 3.54 0.40
N CYS A 328 6.20 3.34 0.49
CA CYS A 328 5.26 4.44 0.63
C CYS A 328 5.52 5.17 1.96
N LYS A 329 5.59 6.50 1.90
CA LYS A 329 5.94 7.37 3.04
C LYS A 329 4.73 7.75 3.86
#